data_AF-V4N2F9-F1
#
_entry.id   AF-V4N2F9-F1
#
_cell.length_a   1.000
_cell.length_b   1.000
_cell.length_c   1.000
_cell.angle_alpha   90.00
_cell.angle_beta   90.00
_cell.angle_gamma   90.00
#
_symmetry.space_group_name_H-M   'P 1'
#
loop_
_entity.id
_entity.type
_entity.pdbx_description
1 polymer ?
#
loop_
_entity_poly.entity_id
_entity_poly.type
_entity_poly.pdbx_seq_one_letter_code
_entity_poly.pdbx_strand_id
1 'polypeptide(L)'
;MDQHIAKGPFGQNERGLRQQAPNSIHEPHKAKSKPFIKVKRRDGSVTTARGREAQTLAHLIEAGPAGDTSLGFSNAKWARRTSGYVFDLRKLGFDIQTHMEQVEVDTRVARYVLAVDFDVLETGGIQSSGGAS
;
A
#
# COMPACT_ATOMS: atom_id res chain seq x y z
N MET A 1 51.39 24.92 -52.20
CA MET A 1 52.05 23.63 -51.90
C MET A 1 51.06 22.81 -51.12
N ASP A 2 50.31 22.03 -51.89
CA ASP A 2 49.31 21.04 -51.55
C ASP A 2 49.72 20.10 -50.43
N GLN A 3 48.78 19.83 -49.52
CA GLN A 3 48.59 18.47 -49.00
C GLN A 3 47.09 18.17 -48.91
N HIS A 4 46.62 17.46 -49.93
CA HIS A 4 45.51 16.51 -49.88
C HIS A 4 45.75 15.47 -48.78
N ILE A 5 44.76 15.13 -47.94
CA ILE A 5 44.43 13.73 -47.60
C ILE A 5 42.90 13.58 -47.46
N ALA A 6 42.42 12.53 -48.12
CA ALA A 6 41.07 12.16 -48.48
C ALA A 6 40.11 11.80 -47.34
N LYS A 7 38.81 12.03 -47.61
CA LYS A 7 37.66 11.35 -47.02
C LYS A 7 37.60 9.89 -47.51
N GLY A 8 37.30 8.96 -46.60
CA GLY A 8 36.92 7.58 -46.89
C GLY A 8 35.97 7.04 -45.81
N PRO A 9 35.13 6.02 -46.10
CA PRO A 9 33.71 6.08 -45.77
C PRO A 9 33.23 5.16 -44.64
N PHE A 10 31.98 5.41 -44.23
CA PHE A 10 31.06 4.56 -43.46
C PHE A 10 31.21 3.04 -43.66
N GLY A 11 31.15 2.27 -42.56
CA GLY A 11 31.13 0.81 -42.60
C GLY A 11 30.85 0.11 -41.26
N GLN A 12 29.57 0.08 -40.86
CA GLN A 12 28.83 -1.05 -40.26
C GLN A 12 29.37 -1.83 -39.03
N ASN A 13 28.63 -1.66 -37.92
CA ASN A 13 27.93 -2.72 -37.17
C ASN A 13 28.73 -3.92 -36.61
N GLU A 14 29.45 -3.73 -35.50
CA GLU A 14 29.80 -4.84 -34.61
C GLU A 14 28.88 -4.85 -33.39
N ARG A 15 27.78 -5.57 -33.59
CA ARG A 15 26.85 -6.04 -32.55
C ARG A 15 27.63 -6.87 -31.54
N GLY A 16 28.14 -6.21 -30.51
CA GLY A 16 28.60 -6.84 -29.29
C GLY A 16 27.49 -7.75 -28.76
N LEU A 17 27.84 -9.03 -28.65
CA LEU A 17 27.02 -10.14 -28.20
C LEU A 17 26.34 -9.83 -26.87
N ARG A 18 25.14 -9.27 -26.95
CA ARG A 18 24.20 -9.20 -25.85
C ARG A 18 23.72 -10.63 -25.63
N GLN A 19 24.34 -11.33 -24.70
CA GLN A 19 23.87 -12.61 -24.18
C GLN A 19 22.41 -12.40 -23.77
N GLN A 20 21.49 -12.87 -24.60
CA GLN A 20 20.09 -12.93 -24.24
C GLN A 20 20.01 -14.02 -23.18
N ALA A 21 19.87 -13.59 -21.92
CA ALA A 21 19.45 -14.46 -20.85
C ALA A 21 18.21 -15.24 -21.34
N PRO A 22 18.12 -16.55 -21.05
CA PRO A 22 16.99 -17.34 -21.51
C PRO A 22 15.71 -16.65 -21.07
N ASN A 23 14.78 -16.48 -22.03
CA ASN A 23 13.42 -16.03 -21.79
C ASN A 23 12.85 -16.87 -20.65
N SER A 24 12.89 -16.31 -19.45
CA SER A 24 12.25 -16.89 -18.28
C SER A 24 10.77 -16.89 -18.64
N ILE A 25 10.24 -18.09 -18.90
CA ILE A 25 8.82 -18.33 -19.02
C ILE A 25 8.26 -17.91 -17.67
N HIS A 26 7.82 -16.65 -17.59
CA HIS A 26 7.08 -16.14 -16.45
C HIS A 26 5.76 -16.91 -16.49
N GLU A 27 5.70 -18.03 -15.75
CA GLU A 27 4.42 -18.55 -15.30
C GLU A 27 3.63 -17.34 -14.78
N PRO A 28 2.37 -17.14 -15.20
CA PRO A 28 1.58 -16.07 -14.62
C PRO A 28 1.43 -16.40 -13.14
N HIS A 29 2.30 -15.83 -12.31
CA HIS A 29 2.14 -15.82 -10.87
C HIS A 29 0.72 -15.36 -10.65
N LYS A 30 -0.17 -16.29 -10.26
CA LYS A 30 -1.57 -16.05 -9.94
C LYS A 30 -1.60 -14.77 -9.13
N ALA A 31 -1.98 -13.67 -9.78
CA ALA A 31 -1.75 -12.35 -9.21
C ALA A 31 -2.50 -12.34 -7.90
N LYS A 32 -1.79 -12.26 -6.77
CA LYS A 32 -2.43 -12.19 -5.46
C LYS A 32 -3.35 -10.96 -5.55
N SER A 33 -4.65 -11.20 -5.54
CA SER A 33 -5.66 -10.16 -5.70
C SER A 33 -5.34 -9.04 -4.72
N LYS A 34 -5.33 -7.80 -5.20
CA LYS A 34 -5.06 -6.64 -4.35
C LYS A 34 -6.05 -6.67 -3.18
N PRO A 35 -5.59 -6.42 -1.95
CA PRO A 35 -6.47 -6.44 -0.79
C PRO A 35 -7.66 -5.50 -1.02
N PHE A 36 -8.86 -5.90 -0.60
CA PHE A 36 -10.03 -5.03 -0.65
C PHE A 36 -11.00 -5.32 0.49
N ILE A 37 -11.75 -4.29 0.88
CA ILE A 37 -12.88 -4.37 1.81
C ILE A 37 -14.02 -3.56 1.23
N LYS A 38 -15.16 -4.20 1.06
CA LYS A 38 -16.42 -3.57 0.69
C LYS A 38 -17.29 -3.45 1.93
N VAL A 39 -17.73 -2.23 2.22
CA VAL A 39 -18.58 -1.93 3.37
C VAL A 39 -19.88 -1.27 2.92
N LYS A 40 -20.93 -1.49 3.70
CA LYS A 40 -22.18 -0.76 3.63
C LYS A 40 -22.30 0.15 4.85
N ARG A 41 -22.52 1.44 4.62
CA ARG A 41 -22.72 2.42 5.68
C ARG A 41 -24.18 2.51 6.10
N ARG A 42 -24.42 3.19 7.23
CA ARG A 42 -25.77 3.42 7.77
C ARG A 42 -26.68 4.22 6.83
N ASP A 43 -26.11 5.10 6.01
CA ASP A 43 -26.83 5.83 4.95
C ASP A 43 -27.21 4.93 3.74
N GLY A 44 -26.85 3.65 3.78
CA GLY A 44 -27.07 2.68 2.71
C GLY A 44 -26.02 2.74 1.60
N SER A 45 -25.08 3.69 1.64
CA SER A 45 -24.02 3.80 0.65
C SER A 45 -23.03 2.64 0.77
N VAL A 46 -22.50 2.21 -0.39
CA VAL A 46 -21.52 1.13 -0.47
C VAL A 46 -20.18 1.70 -0.91
N THR A 47 -19.16 1.48 -0.11
CA THR A 47 -17.80 1.97 -0.38
C THR A 47 -16.83 0.79 -0.40
N THR A 48 -15.83 0.84 -1.29
CA THR A 48 -14.78 -0.19 -1.37
C THR A 48 -13.42 0.43 -1.14
N ALA A 49 -12.75 0.05 -0.07
CA ALA A 49 -11.34 0.30 0.14
C ALA A 49 -10.52 -0.77 -0.59
N ARG A 50 -9.36 -0.41 -1.15
CA ARG A 50 -8.46 -1.32 -1.86
C ARG A 50 -7.04 -1.18 -1.36
N GLY A 51 -6.14 -2.09 -1.73
CA GLY A 51 -4.71 -1.97 -1.47
C GLY A 51 -4.35 -1.82 0.01
N ARG A 52 -3.61 -0.76 0.33
CA ARG A 52 -3.14 -0.48 1.69
C ARG A 52 -4.21 0.20 2.54
N GLU A 53 -5.13 0.94 1.92
CA GLU A 53 -6.31 1.48 2.59
C GLU A 53 -7.18 0.35 3.12
N ALA A 54 -7.39 -0.70 2.33
CA ALA A 54 -8.14 -1.88 2.75
C ALA A 54 -7.49 -2.59 3.94
N GLN A 55 -6.16 -2.75 3.94
CA GLN A 55 -5.44 -3.33 5.08
C GLN A 55 -5.51 -2.44 6.32
N THR A 56 -5.40 -1.13 6.15
CA THR A 56 -5.55 -0.15 7.25
C THR A 56 -6.95 -0.21 7.84
N LEU A 57 -7.98 -0.26 7.00
CA LEU A 57 -9.35 -0.39 7.45
C LEU A 57 -9.59 -1.73 8.16
N ALA A 58 -9.05 -2.84 7.65
CA ALA A 58 -9.14 -4.15 8.30
C ALA A 58 -8.59 -4.10 9.73
N HIS A 59 -7.41 -3.51 9.86
CA HIS A 59 -6.71 -3.38 11.14
C HIS A 59 -7.49 -2.51 12.13
N LEU A 60 -8.10 -1.42 11.66
CA LEU A 60 -8.96 -0.57 12.49
C LEU A 60 -10.26 -1.27 12.91
N ILE A 61 -10.84 -2.11 12.04
CA ILE A 61 -12.01 -2.93 12.38
C ILE A 61 -11.64 -3.94 13.46
N GLU A 62 -10.49 -4.60 13.32
CA GLU A 62 -9.99 -5.59 14.29
C GLU A 62 -9.67 -4.95 15.64
N ALA A 63 -9.05 -3.76 15.64
CA ALA A 63 -8.79 -2.98 16.85
C ALA A 63 -10.08 -2.44 17.50
N GLY A 64 -11.17 -2.34 16.74
CA GLY A 64 -12.49 -1.93 17.20
C GLY A 64 -12.48 -0.54 17.88
N PRO A 65 -13.28 -0.34 18.94
CA PRO A 65 -13.42 0.97 19.58
C PRO A 65 -12.16 1.44 20.32
N ALA A 66 -11.22 0.54 20.62
CA ALA A 66 -9.93 0.93 21.21
C ALA A 66 -9.03 1.63 20.18
N GLY A 67 -9.24 1.36 18.89
CA GLY A 67 -8.37 1.82 17.81
C GLY A 67 -6.93 1.34 17.98
N ASP A 68 -6.04 1.86 17.14
CA ASP A 68 -4.61 1.55 17.26
C ASP A 68 -3.73 2.77 17.02
N THR A 69 -2.53 2.74 17.60
CA THR A 69 -1.52 3.78 17.51
C THR A 69 -0.70 3.65 16.24
N SER A 70 -0.15 4.76 15.75
CA SER A 70 0.81 4.76 14.65
C SER A 70 2.00 3.83 14.87
N LEU A 71 2.36 3.53 16.12
CA LEU A 71 3.37 2.51 16.45
C LEU A 71 2.87 1.08 16.20
N GLY A 72 1.64 0.75 16.62
CA GLY A 72 1.02 -0.55 16.36
C GLY A 72 0.95 -0.87 14.85
N PHE A 73 0.56 0.13 14.05
CA PHE A 73 0.64 0.04 12.59
C PHE A 73 2.08 -0.13 12.07
N SER A 74 3.05 0.59 12.62
CA SER A 74 4.46 0.51 12.20
C SER A 74 5.05 -0.89 12.43
N ASN A 75 4.62 -1.58 13.50
CA ASN A 75 5.01 -2.97 13.78
C ASN A 75 4.55 -3.94 12.69
N ALA A 76 3.46 -3.64 12.00
CA ALA A 76 2.94 -4.46 10.92
C ALA A 76 3.83 -4.42 9.65
N LYS A 77 4.90 -3.61 9.62
CA LYS A 77 5.89 -3.42 8.53
C LYS A 77 5.32 -2.89 7.19
N TRP A 78 4.03 -3.06 6.93
CA TRP A 78 3.35 -2.58 5.73
C TRP A 78 2.81 -1.15 5.85
N ALA A 79 2.55 -0.67 7.08
CA ALA A 79 1.92 0.62 7.34
C ALA A 79 2.93 1.76 7.58
N ARG A 80 3.91 1.94 6.68
CA ARG A 80 4.89 3.04 6.79
C ARG A 80 4.27 4.45 6.64
N ARG A 81 3.06 4.53 6.09
CA ARG A 81 2.34 5.78 5.83
C ARG A 81 0.92 5.75 6.40
N THR A 82 0.75 5.25 7.62
CA THR A 82 -0.56 5.12 8.28
C THR A 82 -1.40 6.38 8.20
N SER A 83 -0.83 7.55 8.47
CA SER A 83 -1.54 8.83 8.38
C SER A 83 -2.07 9.12 6.98
N GLY A 84 -1.34 8.74 5.94
CA GLY A 84 -1.78 8.84 4.54
C GLY A 84 -2.96 7.92 4.24
N TYR A 85 -2.89 6.65 4.65
CA TYR A 85 -3.98 5.70 4.44
C TYR A 85 -5.24 6.09 5.23
N VAL A 86 -5.08 6.59 6.45
CA VAL A 86 -6.20 7.13 7.25
C VAL A 86 -6.81 8.36 6.56
N PHE A 87 -5.99 9.24 5.99
CA PHE A 87 -6.49 10.40 5.24
C PHE A 87 -7.29 9.98 4.01
N ASP A 88 -6.83 8.99 3.25
CA ASP A 88 -7.57 8.47 2.10
C ASP A 88 -8.86 7.75 2.52
N LEU A 89 -8.86 7.02 3.63
CA LEU A 89 -10.08 6.43 4.21
C LEU A 89 -11.09 7.51 4.64
N ARG A 90 -10.63 8.62 5.23
CA ARG A 90 -11.51 9.75 5.56
C ARG A 90 -12.15 10.36 4.32
N LYS A 91 -11.39 10.52 3.22
CA LYS A 91 -11.95 10.98 1.95
C LYS A 91 -12.99 10.04 1.37
N LEU A 92 -12.81 8.73 1.58
CA LEU A 92 -13.81 7.74 1.23
C LEU A 92 -15.07 7.88 2.10
N GLY A 93 -15.01 8.58 3.23
CA GLY A 93 -16.12 8.88 4.14
C GLY A 93 -16.14 8.00 5.40
N PHE A 94 -15.03 7.36 5.75
CA PHE A 94 -14.89 6.70 7.05
C PHE A 94 -14.61 7.74 8.12
N ASP A 95 -15.45 7.80 9.16
CA ASP A 95 -15.16 8.64 10.31
C ASP A 95 -14.10 7.95 11.18
N ILE A 96 -12.88 8.47 11.09
CA ILE A 96 -11.73 7.99 11.85
C ILE A 96 -11.26 9.16 12.70
N GLN A 97 -11.35 9.03 14.01
CA GLN A 97 -10.83 10.01 14.96
C GLN A 97 -9.33 9.82 15.15
N THR A 98 -8.62 10.92 15.41
CA THR A 98 -7.21 10.88 15.83
C THR A 98 -7.08 11.49 17.21
N HIS A 99 -6.54 10.71 18.14
CA HIS A 99 -6.21 11.13 19.49
C HIS A 99 -4.69 11.12 19.66
N MET A 100 -4.13 12.10 20.36
CA MET A 100 -2.70 12.08 20.69
C MET A 100 -2.49 11.34 21.99
N GLU A 101 -1.76 10.23 21.95
CA GLU A 101 -1.43 9.41 23.11
C GLU A 101 0.03 9.63 23.52
N GLN A 102 0.26 9.85 24.82
CA GLN A 102 1.60 9.93 25.38
C GLN A 102 2.11 8.50 25.66
N VAL A 103 3.23 8.11 25.07
CA VAL A 103 3.82 6.77 25.23
C VAL A 103 5.07 6.80 26.12
N GLU A 104 5.87 7.86 25.99
CA GLU A 104 7.04 8.15 26.83
C GLU A 104 7.05 9.63 27.17
N VAL A 105 7.91 10.09 28.09
CA VAL A 105 7.92 11.47 28.62
C VAL A 105 7.91 12.55 27.51
N ASP A 106 8.67 12.34 26.43
CA ASP A 106 8.79 13.30 25.32
C ASP A 106 8.20 12.76 23.99
N THR A 107 7.53 11.61 24.02
CA THR A 107 7.02 10.94 22.81
C THR A 107 5.50 10.84 22.82
N ARG A 108 4.86 11.46 21.82
CA ARG A 108 3.43 11.30 21.53
C ARG A 108 3.22 10.61 20.20
N VAL A 109 2.19 9.78 20.14
CA VAL A 109 1.81 9.02 18.95
C VAL A 109 0.34 9.24 18.64
N ALA A 110 -0.02 9.16 17.37
CA ALA A 110 -1.41 9.27 16.95
C ALA A 110 -2.10 7.92 17.14
N ARG A 111 -3.18 7.90 17.93
CA ARG A 111 -4.16 6.80 17.98
C ARG A 111 -5.28 7.07 17.01
N TYR A 112 -5.58 6.11 16.16
CA TYR A 112 -6.66 6.16 15.19
C TYR A 112 -7.81 5.27 15.64
N VAL A 113 -9.00 5.84 15.80
CA VAL A 113 -10.20 5.12 16.25
C VAL A 113 -11.27 5.24 15.18
N LEU A 114 -11.86 4.12 14.80
CA LEU A 114 -12.96 4.09 13.85
C LEU A 114 -14.27 4.40 14.59
N ALA A 115 -14.87 5.55 14.29
CA ALA A 115 -16.02 6.11 15.02
C ALA A 115 -17.36 5.92 14.31
N VAL A 116 -17.37 5.22 13.17
CA VAL A 116 -18.56 4.98 12.35
C VAL A 116 -18.93 3.50 12.32
N ASP A 117 -20.22 3.23 12.48
CA ASP A 117 -20.80 1.90 12.24
C ASP A 117 -20.97 1.63 10.74
N PHE A 118 -20.54 0.46 10.30
CA PHE A 118 -20.78 -0.06 8.96
C PHE A 118 -20.80 -1.59 8.97
N ASP A 119 -21.47 -2.16 7.99
CA ASP A 119 -21.48 -3.60 7.75
C ASP A 119 -20.38 -3.96 6.74
N VAL A 120 -19.51 -4.89 7.10
CA VAL A 120 -18.55 -5.47 6.15
C VAL A 120 -19.32 -6.44 5.26
N LEU A 121 -19.39 -6.13 3.96
CA LEU A 121 -20.08 -6.97 2.98
C LEU A 121 -19.15 -8.04 2.39
N GLU A 122 -17.91 -7.66 2.10
CA GLU A 122 -16.97 -8.54 1.39
C GLU A 122 -15.53 -8.11 1.70
N THR A 123 -14.65 -9.09 1.87
CA THR A 123 -13.20 -8.86 2.00
C THR A 123 -12.45 -9.84 1.12
N GLY A 124 -11.26 -9.45 0.66
CA GLY A 124 -10.38 -10.35 -0.07
C GLY A 124 -8.94 -9.89 -0.06
N GLY A 125 -8.01 -10.83 0.01
CA GLY A 125 -6.56 -10.55 -0.02
C GLY A 125 -6.03 -9.75 1.19
N ILE A 126 -6.80 -9.62 2.26
CA ILE A 126 -6.38 -8.99 3.51
C ILE A 126 -5.46 -9.97 4.26
N GLN A 127 -4.26 -9.51 4.62
CA GLN A 127 -3.36 -10.29 5.46
C GLN A 127 -3.71 -9.93 6.90
N SER A 128 -4.38 -10.83 7.62
CA SER A 128 -4.54 -10.70 9.07
C SER A 128 -3.15 -10.68 9.69
N SER A 129 -2.83 -9.61 10.40
CA SER A 129 -1.69 -9.59 11.32
C SER A 129 -2.00 -10.57 12.42
N GLY A 130 -1.46 -11.79 12.34
CA GLY A 130 -1.62 -12.79 13.38
C GLY A 130 -1.33 -12.17 14.75
N GLY A 131 -2.35 -12.18 15.61
CA GLY A 131 -2.22 -11.79 17.00
C GLY A 131 -1.16 -12.66 17.66
N ALA A 132 -0.11 -12.02 18.16
CA ALA A 132 0.67 -12.63 19.22
C ALA A 132 -0.17 -12.49 20.50
N SER A 133 -0.63 -13.64 21.00
CA SER A 133 -1.24 -13.83 22.32
C SER A 133 -0.32 -13.35 23.44
#